data_AF-I1BUB6-F1
#
_entry.id   AF-I1BUB6-F1
#
_cell.length_a   1.000
_cell.length_b   1.000
_cell.length_c   1.000
_cell.angle_alpha   90.00
_cell.angle_beta   90.00
_cell.angle_gamma   90.00
#
_symmetry.space_group_name_H-M   'P 1'
#
loop_
_entity.id
_entity.type
_entity.pdbx_description
1 polymer ?
#
loop_
_entity_poly.entity_id
_entity_poly.type
_entity_poly.pdbx_seq_one_letter_code
_entity_poly.pdbx_strand_id
1 'polypeptide(L)'
;MQHRQDPIIQQLFGLAKDSFGTDIEEYENLLVVLQQVCNQTNSQFSKANKRLLEDVEDPDSRKRTAKCLDDGILYVNEICRKHHITAEPLNPSLNSSSVGSSSSSTSSRDFLPAPEHKNLNWAFIDSVRKHLKDKMDWEDFFQIGKDIGLFSSYNSSKSANSA
;
A
#
# COMPACT_ATOMS: atom_id res chain seq x y z
N MET A 1 12.62 -38.82 -16.25
CA MET A 1 11.79 -37.58 -16.34
C MET A 1 10.54 -37.81 -17.21
N GLN A 2 9.73 -38.84 -16.93
CA GLN A 2 8.65 -39.26 -17.86
C GLN A 2 7.24 -38.77 -17.46
N HIS A 3 7.05 -38.20 -16.26
CA HIS A 3 5.71 -37.91 -15.72
C HIS A 3 5.06 -36.59 -16.18
N ARG A 4 5.77 -35.70 -16.89
CA ARG A 4 5.19 -34.39 -17.31
C ARG A 4 4.14 -34.51 -18.43
N GLN A 5 4.07 -35.65 -19.11
CA GLN A 5 3.11 -35.90 -20.20
C GLN A 5 1.94 -36.78 -19.77
N ASP A 6 1.84 -37.12 -18.49
CA ASP A 6 0.72 -37.90 -17.98
C ASP A 6 -0.57 -37.05 -18.04
N PRO A 7 -1.61 -37.48 -18.78
CA PRO A 7 -2.85 -36.72 -18.93
C PRO A 7 -3.56 -36.45 -17.61
N ILE A 8 -3.44 -37.36 -16.63
CA ILE A 8 -4.05 -37.22 -15.31
C ILE A 8 -3.32 -36.15 -14.51
N ILE A 9 -1.99 -36.13 -14.57
CA ILE A 9 -1.19 -35.10 -13.90
C ILE A 9 -1.48 -33.71 -14.49
N GLN A 10 -1.67 -33.60 -15.81
CA GLN A 10 -2.04 -32.34 -16.44
C GLN A 10 -3.44 -31.85 -16.03
N GLN A 11 -4.42 -32.74 -15.92
CA GLN A 11 -5.76 -32.40 -15.44
C GLN A 11 -5.76 -31.94 -13.98
N LEU A 12 -5.02 -32.62 -13.11
CA LEU A 12 -4.87 -32.21 -11.70
C LEU A 12 -4.18 -30.84 -11.59
N PHE A 13 -3.18 -30.58 -12.42
CA PHE A 13 -2.51 -29.28 -12.46
C PHE A 13 -3.44 -28.17 -12.98
N GLY A 14 -4.26 -28.46 -14.01
CA GLY A 14 -5.28 -27.54 -14.51
C GLY A 14 -6.30 -27.20 -13.43
N LEU A 15 -6.84 -28.21 -12.74
CA LEU A 15 -7.80 -28.01 -11.64
C LEU A 15 -7.20 -27.16 -10.50
N ALA A 16 -5.96 -27.46 -10.10
CA ALA A 16 -5.26 -26.70 -9.08
C ALA A 16 -5.01 -25.25 -9.52
N LYS A 17 -4.63 -25.04 -10.78
CA LYS A 17 -4.43 -23.71 -11.34
C LYS A 17 -5.73 -22.91 -11.41
N ASP A 18 -6.83 -23.53 -11.78
CA ASP A 18 -8.13 -22.85 -11.87
C ASP A 18 -8.72 -22.57 -10.48
N SER A 19 -8.47 -23.45 -9.50
CA SER A 19 -8.99 -23.31 -8.14
C SER A 19 -8.16 -22.37 -7.27
N PHE A 20 -6.84 -22.34 -7.46
CA PHE A 20 -5.91 -21.61 -6.59
C PHE A 20 -5.11 -20.54 -7.33
N GLY A 21 -5.10 -20.52 -8.66
CA GLY A 21 -4.25 -19.59 -9.42
C GLY A 21 -4.59 -18.13 -9.16
N THR A 22 -5.89 -17.80 -9.11
CA THR A 22 -6.36 -16.45 -8.76
C THR A 22 -5.95 -16.07 -7.34
N ASP A 23 -6.19 -16.96 -6.37
CA ASP A 23 -5.85 -16.72 -4.96
C ASP A 23 -4.34 -16.57 -4.75
N ILE A 24 -3.53 -17.34 -5.48
CA ILE A 24 -2.07 -17.24 -5.47
C ILE A 24 -1.64 -15.88 -6.03
N GLU A 25 -2.18 -15.47 -7.18
CA GLU A 25 -1.85 -14.18 -7.81
C GLU A 25 -2.27 -12.99 -6.93
N GLU A 26 -3.46 -13.05 -6.33
CA GLU A 26 -3.92 -12.03 -5.37
C GLU A 26 -3.02 -11.96 -4.14
N TYR A 27 -2.59 -13.11 -3.61
CA TYR A 27 -1.69 -13.17 -2.47
C TYR A 27 -0.28 -12.65 -2.81
N GLU A 28 0.25 -12.98 -3.99
CA GLU A 28 1.53 -12.44 -4.48
C GLU A 28 1.46 -10.92 -4.63
N ASN A 29 0.37 -10.39 -5.20
CA ASN A 29 0.14 -8.95 -5.31
C ASN A 29 0.04 -8.28 -3.92
N LEU A 30 -0.65 -8.91 -2.97
CA LEU A 30 -0.74 -8.45 -1.59
C LEU A 30 0.65 -8.37 -0.94
N LEU A 31 1.52 -9.37 -1.16
CA LEU A 31 2.88 -9.37 -0.64
C LEU A 31 3.72 -8.22 -1.21
N VAL A 32 3.58 -7.90 -2.50
CA VAL A 32 4.25 -6.76 -3.13
C VAL A 32 3.81 -5.43 -2.48
N VAL A 33 2.50 -5.24 -2.29
CA VAL A 33 1.97 -4.04 -1.62
C VAL A 33 2.45 -3.96 -0.18
N LEU A 34 2.42 -5.07 0.56
CA LEU A 34 2.87 -5.14 1.94
C LEU A 34 4.36 -4.80 2.06
N GLN A 35 5.19 -5.29 1.14
CA GLN A 35 6.61 -4.95 1.08
C GLN A 35 6.82 -3.44 0.88
N GLN A 36 6.10 -2.82 -0.06
CA GLN A 36 6.18 -1.39 -0.30
C GLN A 36 5.77 -0.57 0.94
N VAL A 37 4.67 -0.97 1.60
CA VAL A 37 4.20 -0.32 2.84
C VAL A 37 5.23 -0.45 3.95
N CYS A 38 5.80 -1.63 4.16
CA CYS A 38 6.83 -1.83 5.19
C CYS A 38 8.08 -0.98 4.91
N ASN A 39 8.58 -0.98 3.68
CA ASN A 39 9.74 -0.18 3.28
C ASN A 39 9.49 1.32 3.47
N GLN A 40 8.34 1.80 3.03
CA GLN A 40 7.96 3.20 3.19
C GLN A 40 7.80 3.58 4.66
N THR A 41 7.15 2.73 5.47
CA THR A 41 6.92 2.98 6.89
C THR A 41 8.24 3.05 7.65
N ASN A 42 9.15 2.11 7.43
CA ASN A 42 10.50 2.12 8.00
C ASN A 42 11.28 3.38 7.59
N SER A 43 11.19 3.80 6.33
CA SER A 43 11.81 5.03 5.83
C SER A 43 11.25 6.27 6.56
N GLN A 44 9.93 6.34 6.76
CA GLN A 44 9.29 7.46 7.43
C GLN A 44 9.62 7.52 8.92
N PHE A 45 9.58 6.39 9.64
CA PHE A 45 10.01 6.35 11.04
C PHE A 45 11.48 6.76 11.20
N SER A 46 12.36 6.28 10.32
CA SER A 46 13.77 6.68 10.32
C SER A 46 13.97 8.17 10.05
N LYS A 47 13.21 8.75 9.10
CA LYS A 47 13.25 10.20 8.80
C LYS A 47 12.71 11.02 9.97
N ALA A 48 11.61 10.60 10.58
CA ALA A 48 11.04 11.25 11.75
C ALA A 48 12.04 11.25 12.91
N ASN A 49 12.73 10.12 13.15
CA ASN A 49 13.77 10.03 14.17
C ASN A 49 14.91 11.03 13.95
N LYS A 50 15.35 11.22 12.70
CA LYS A 50 16.36 12.23 12.38
C LYS A 50 15.87 13.65 12.64
N ARG A 51 14.64 13.96 12.22
CA ARG A 51 14.02 15.28 12.46
C ARG A 51 13.84 15.60 13.93
N LEU A 52 13.56 14.60 14.78
CA LEU A 52 13.48 14.80 16.22
C LEU A 52 14.76 15.37 16.84
N LEU A 53 15.94 15.07 16.27
CA LEU A 53 17.22 15.62 16.75
C LEU A 53 17.35 17.11 16.47
N GLU A 54 16.71 17.59 15.41
CA GLU A 54 16.78 18.98 14.92
C GLU A 54 15.64 19.83 15.50
N ASP A 55 14.43 19.26 15.56
CA ASP A 55 13.18 20.01 15.79
C ASP A 55 12.71 19.98 17.25
N VAL A 56 13.27 19.11 18.10
CA VAL A 56 12.83 18.95 19.50
C VAL A 56 13.96 19.29 20.47
N GLU A 57 13.80 20.42 21.15
CA GLU A 57 14.74 20.91 22.16
C GLU A 57 14.71 20.08 23.45
N ASP A 58 13.52 19.69 23.91
CA ASP A 58 13.34 18.93 25.15
C ASP A 58 13.90 17.49 25.01
N PRO A 59 14.99 17.14 25.73
CA PRO A 59 15.63 15.83 25.59
C PRO A 59 14.72 14.68 26.02
N ASP A 60 13.84 14.88 26.99
CA ASP A 60 12.96 13.82 27.50
C ASP A 60 11.84 13.51 26.52
N SER A 61 11.18 14.53 25.96
CA SER A 61 10.17 14.34 24.91
C SER A 61 10.80 13.75 23.66
N ARG A 62 11.98 14.21 23.26
CA ARG A 62 12.72 13.63 22.13
C ARG A 62 12.98 12.15 22.34
N LYS A 63 13.49 11.75 23.51
CA LYS A 63 13.78 10.34 23.84
C LYS A 63 12.52 9.48 23.83
N ARG A 64 11.42 9.97 24.41
CA ARG A 64 10.15 9.23 24.44
C ARG A 64 9.58 9.02 23.03
N THR A 65 9.59 10.06 22.20
CA THR A 65 9.09 9.98 20.83
C THR A 65 9.99 9.09 19.97
N ALA A 66 11.32 9.20 20.11
CA ALA A 66 12.26 8.35 19.39
C ALA A 66 12.05 6.87 19.71
N LYS A 67 11.88 6.54 21.00
CA LYS A 67 11.56 5.17 21.42
C LYS A 67 10.25 4.67 20.78
N CYS A 68 9.21 5.50 20.71
CA CYS A 68 7.95 5.11 20.08
C CYS A 68 8.12 4.81 18.58
N LEU A 69 8.95 5.58 17.88
CA LEU A 69 9.28 5.34 16.47
C LEU A 69 10.11 4.05 16.30
N ASP A 70 11.08 3.81 17.19
CA ASP A 70 11.88 2.57 17.20
C ASP A 70 11.00 1.35 17.45
N ASP A 71 10.07 1.43 18.40
CA ASP A 71 9.07 0.38 18.65
C ASP A 71 8.21 0.14 17.40
N GLY A 72 7.81 1.20 16.69
CA GLY A 72 7.13 1.11 15.39
C GLY A 72 7.94 0.37 14.32
N ILE A 73 9.25 0.66 14.21
CA ILE A 73 10.17 -0.04 13.31
C ILE A 73 10.25 -1.53 13.68
N LEU A 74 10.32 -1.86 14.97
CA LEU A 74 10.33 -3.25 15.42
C LEU A 74 9.07 -4.00 15.01
N TYR A 75 7.89 -3.40 15.16
CA TYR A 75 6.63 -4.01 14.72
C TYR A 75 6.60 -4.25 13.20
N VAL A 76 7.04 -3.28 12.40
CA VAL A 76 7.11 -3.42 10.94
C VAL A 76 8.07 -4.53 10.53
N ASN A 77 9.24 -4.60 11.17
CA ASN A 77 10.23 -5.64 10.89
C ASN A 77 9.72 -7.04 11.26
N GLU A 78 8.93 -7.16 12.33
CA GLU A 78 8.30 -8.43 12.70
C GLU A 78 7.26 -8.88 11.66
N ILE A 79 6.48 -7.95 11.10
CA ILE A 79 5.55 -8.23 9.99
C ILE A 79 6.33 -8.71 8.77
N CYS A 80 7.40 -8.01 8.37
CA CYS A 80 8.25 -8.44 7.27
C CYS A 80 8.79 -9.85 7.48
N ARG A 81 9.29 -10.13 8.69
CA ARG A 81 9.83 -11.44 9.06
C ARG A 81 8.78 -12.54 8.94
N LYS A 82 7.56 -12.30 9.45
CA LYS A 82 6.46 -13.27 9.43
C LYS A 82 6.00 -13.63 8.02
N HIS A 83 6.04 -12.65 7.10
CA HIS A 83 5.61 -12.83 5.72
C HIS A 83 6.76 -13.13 4.75
N HIS A 84 7.97 -13.42 5.26
CA HIS A 84 9.17 -13.66 4.45
C HIS A 84 9.47 -12.55 3.44
N ILE A 85 9.10 -11.31 3.79
CA ILE A 85 9.39 -10.14 2.97
C ILE A 85 10.85 -9.79 3.20
N THR A 86 11.67 -10.08 2.20
CA THR A 86 13.04 -9.59 2.17
C THR A 86 12.99 -8.07 2.09
N ALA A 87 13.46 -7.39 3.14
CA ALA A 87 13.83 -5.99 3.03
C ALA A 87 15.04 -5.94 2.07
N GLU A 88 14.78 -5.92 0.77
CA GLU A 88 15.80 -5.63 -0.23
C GLU A 88 16.37 -4.25 0.12
N PRO A 89 17.67 -4.11 0.41
CA PRO A 89 18.29 -2.81 0.34
C PRO A 89 18.11 -2.35 -1.10
N LEU A 90 17.44 -1.21 -1.32
CA LEU A 90 17.34 -0.57 -2.63
C LEU A 90 18.76 -0.37 -3.19
N ASN A 91 19.24 -1.34 -3.97
CA ASN A 91 20.49 -1.29 -4.70
C ASN A 91 20.12 -1.31 -6.18
N PRO A 92 20.18 -0.16 -6.88
CA PRO A 92 20.03 -0.17 -8.32
C PRO A 92 21.35 -0.62 -8.93
N SER A 93 21.44 -1.87 -9.38
CA SER A 93 22.47 -2.24 -10.36
C SER A 93 22.21 -3.61 -10.99
N LEU A 94 21.53 -3.58 -12.13
CA LEU A 94 21.73 -4.59 -13.17
C LEU A 94 22.95 -4.19 -14.02
N ASN A 95 23.89 -5.12 -14.10
CA ASN A 95 24.88 -5.38 -15.15
C ASN A 95 25.80 -4.28 -15.69
N SER A 96 27.08 -4.55 -15.48
CA SER A 96 28.27 -4.17 -16.26
C SER A 96 28.06 -4.08 -17.77
N SER A 97 28.30 -2.90 -18.37
CA SER A 97 29.47 -2.63 -19.24
C SER A 97 29.35 -1.30 -20.02
N SER A 98 30.32 -0.42 -19.75
CA SER A 98 31.00 0.52 -20.65
C SER A 98 30.29 1.73 -21.28
N VAL A 99 30.85 2.89 -20.90
CA VAL A 99 31.11 4.17 -21.60
C VAL A 99 29.96 5.05 -22.10
N GLY A 100 29.96 6.29 -21.59
CA GLY A 100 29.33 7.44 -22.24
C GLY A 100 28.85 8.51 -21.27
N SER A 101 29.73 9.44 -20.90
CA SER A 101 29.39 10.65 -20.16
C SER A 101 28.40 11.52 -20.95
N SER A 102 27.22 11.76 -20.38
CA SER A 102 26.43 12.95 -20.69
C SER A 102 25.53 13.28 -19.49
N SER A 103 25.85 14.40 -18.87
CA SER A 103 25.07 15.06 -17.83
C SER A 103 23.67 15.39 -18.34
N SER A 104 22.66 14.74 -17.79
CA SER A 104 21.29 15.26 -17.80
C SER A 104 20.72 15.11 -16.40
N SER A 105 20.49 16.26 -15.77
CA SER A 105 19.81 16.38 -14.49
C SER A 105 18.33 16.06 -14.68
N THR A 106 17.96 14.80 -14.55
CA THR A 106 16.58 14.40 -14.31
C THR A 106 16.42 14.10 -12.83
N SER A 107 15.74 15.00 -12.13
CA SER A 107 15.28 14.82 -10.76
C SER A 107 14.47 13.52 -10.67
N SER A 108 15.13 12.45 -10.21
CA SER A 108 14.49 11.15 -9.97
C SER A 108 13.48 11.33 -8.85
N ARG A 109 12.20 11.31 -9.20
CA ARG A 109 11.11 11.23 -8.23
C ARG A 109 10.97 9.77 -7.80
N ASP A 110 11.88 9.31 -6.94
CA ASP A 110 11.78 8.04 -6.21
C ASP A 110 10.86 8.18 -4.99
N PHE A 111 9.71 8.81 -5.19
CA PHE A 111 8.67 8.90 -4.19
C PHE A 111 7.48 8.11 -4.70
N LEU A 112 7.05 7.10 -3.95
CA LEU A 112 5.65 6.71 -3.98
C LEU A 112 4.84 7.99 -3.82
N PRO A 113 3.87 8.30 -4.71
CA PRO A 113 3.04 9.48 -4.54
C PRO A 113 2.53 9.44 -3.11
N ALA A 114 2.71 10.56 -2.39
CA ALA A 114 2.10 10.70 -1.07
C ALA A 114 0.66 10.20 -1.23
N PRO A 115 0.17 9.28 -0.39
CA PRO A 115 -1.23 8.91 -0.46
C PRO A 115 -1.97 10.23 -0.37
N GLU A 116 -2.57 10.65 -1.49
CA GLU A 116 -3.58 11.67 -1.42
C GLU A 116 -4.52 11.09 -0.38
N HIS A 117 -4.75 11.84 0.70
CA HIS A 117 -5.92 11.62 1.51
C HIS A 117 -7.12 11.93 0.60
N LYS A 118 -7.37 11.06 -0.38
CA LYS A 118 -8.65 10.92 -1.03
C LYS A 118 -9.54 10.52 0.11
N ASN A 119 -10.20 11.53 0.65
CA ASN A 119 -11.29 11.36 1.57
C ASN A 119 -12.14 10.24 0.98
N LEU A 120 -12.17 9.10 1.67
CA LEU A 120 -12.73 7.87 1.14
C LEU A 120 -14.21 8.05 0.79
N ASN A 121 -14.88 8.98 1.49
CA ASN A 121 -16.23 9.45 1.15
C ASN A 121 -16.27 10.06 -0.25
N TRP A 122 -15.32 10.94 -0.59
CA TRP A 122 -15.24 11.58 -1.91
C TRP A 122 -14.86 10.61 -3.03
N ALA A 123 -13.93 9.70 -2.79
CA ALA A 123 -13.57 8.67 -3.77
C ALA A 123 -14.76 7.74 -4.08
N PHE A 124 -15.56 7.41 -3.06
CA PHE A 124 -16.75 6.60 -3.18
C PHE A 124 -17.88 7.36 -3.91
N ILE A 125 -18.13 8.62 -3.56
CA ILE A 125 -19.10 9.49 -4.26
C ILE A 125 -18.74 9.64 -5.75
N ASP A 126 -17.46 9.89 -6.07
CA ASP A 126 -17.00 10.11 -7.44
C ASP A 126 -17.07 8.84 -8.30
N SER A 127 -16.73 7.68 -7.72
CA SER A 127 -16.93 6.36 -8.36
C SER A 127 -18.38 6.22 -8.81
N VAL A 128 -19.30 6.58 -7.93
CA VAL A 128 -20.72 6.33 -8.14
C VAL A 128 -21.35 7.33 -9.09
N ARG A 129 -20.99 8.62 -9.04
CA ARG A 129 -21.40 9.60 -10.06
C ARG A 129 -20.94 9.21 -11.46
N LYS A 130 -19.74 8.62 -11.58
CA LYS A 130 -19.20 8.15 -12.88
C LYS A 130 -19.99 6.98 -13.45
N HIS A 131 -20.50 6.09 -12.60
CA HIS A 131 -21.19 4.87 -13.05
C HIS A 131 -22.72 4.99 -13.15
N LEU A 132 -23.37 5.82 -12.32
CA LEU A 132 -24.84 5.82 -12.19
C LEU A 132 -25.56 7.11 -12.65
N LYS A 133 -24.84 8.24 -12.87
CA LYS A 133 -25.41 9.56 -13.24
C LYS A 133 -26.62 9.98 -12.36
N ASP A 134 -27.45 10.94 -12.82
CA ASP A 134 -28.57 11.58 -12.08
C ASP A 134 -29.73 10.66 -11.65
N LYS A 135 -29.65 9.34 -11.88
CA LYS A 135 -30.73 8.40 -11.55
C LYS A 135 -30.54 7.69 -10.21
N MET A 136 -29.54 8.07 -9.43
CA MET A 136 -29.26 7.37 -8.17
C MET A 136 -30.19 7.85 -7.04
N ASP A 137 -30.77 6.88 -6.33
CA ASP A 137 -31.36 7.13 -5.02
C ASP A 137 -30.23 7.40 -4.00
N TRP A 138 -30.07 8.67 -3.67
CA TRP A 138 -29.00 9.13 -2.79
C TRP A 138 -29.17 8.64 -1.35
N GLU A 139 -30.39 8.32 -0.93
CA GLU A 139 -30.66 7.83 0.43
C GLU A 139 -30.13 6.40 0.60
N ASP A 140 -30.46 5.51 -0.34
CA ASP A 140 -29.97 4.13 -0.35
C ASP A 140 -28.45 4.09 -0.45
N PHE A 141 -27.86 4.95 -1.27
CA PHE A 141 -26.41 5.06 -1.41
C PHE A 141 -25.71 5.53 -0.14
N PHE A 142 -26.27 6.52 0.53
CA PHE A 142 -25.75 7.02 1.80
C PHE A 142 -25.77 5.93 2.88
N GLN A 143 -26.83 5.12 2.90
CA GLN A 143 -26.95 4.01 3.84
C GLN A 143 -25.91 2.92 3.56
N ILE A 144 -25.72 2.53 2.29
CA ILE A 144 -24.67 1.58 1.89
C ILE A 144 -23.30 2.08 2.32
N GLY A 145 -23.01 3.38 2.13
CA GLY A 145 -21.78 4.00 2.57
C GLY A 145 -21.58 3.91 4.09
N LYS A 146 -22.63 4.14 4.88
CA LYS A 146 -22.58 3.97 6.34
C LYS A 146 -22.30 2.53 6.77
N ASP A 147 -22.93 1.57 6.10
CA ASP A 147 -22.80 0.16 6.43
C ASP A 147 -21.37 -0.36 6.17
N ILE A 148 -20.65 0.24 5.21
CA ILE A 148 -19.23 -0.04 4.95
C ILE A 148 -18.26 0.90 5.70
N GLY A 149 -18.76 1.69 6.66
CA GLY A 149 -17.95 2.55 7.53
C GLY A 149 -17.56 3.91 6.93
N LEU A 150 -18.09 4.28 5.76
CA LEU A 150 -18.01 5.62 5.18
C LEU A 150 -19.12 6.53 5.72
N PHE A 151 -18.99 7.84 5.53
CA PHE A 151 -19.97 8.85 5.96
C PHE A 151 -20.31 8.89 7.47
N SER A 152 -19.46 8.32 8.31
CA SER A 152 -19.63 8.30 9.78
C SER A 152 -19.73 9.70 10.41
N SER A 153 -19.12 10.70 9.77
CA SER A 153 -19.16 12.11 10.16
C SER A 153 -20.38 12.89 9.62
N TYR A 154 -21.25 12.26 8.84
CA TYR A 154 -22.42 12.90 8.24
C TYR A 154 -23.71 12.46 8.92
N ASN A 155 -24.53 13.44 9.27
CA ASN A 155 -25.76 13.23 10.03
C ASN A 155 -26.96 12.94 9.11
N SER A 156 -26.84 13.21 7.81
CA SER A 156 -27.89 12.96 6.82
C SER A 156 -27.32 12.77 5.41
N SER A 157 -28.06 12.05 4.56
CA SER A 157 -27.77 11.92 3.12
C SER A 157 -27.62 13.29 2.44
N LYS A 158 -28.49 14.25 2.78
CA LYS A 158 -28.45 15.63 2.28
C LYS A 158 -27.14 16.33 2.59
N SER A 159 -26.61 16.19 3.81
CA SER A 159 -25.32 16.79 4.20
C SER A 159 -24.12 16.20 3.47
N ALA A 160 -24.19 14.93 3.04
CA ALA A 160 -23.15 14.29 2.24
C ALA A 160 -23.26 14.62 0.75
N ASN A 161 -24.44 15.01 0.25
CA ASN A 161 -24.63 15.44 -1.14
C ASN A 161 -24.20 16.90 -1.38
N SER A 162 -24.28 17.73 -0.34
CA SER A 162 -24.05 19.17 -0.42
C SER A 162 -22.64 19.63 -0.02
N ALA A 163 -21.83 18.73 0.55
CA ALA A 163 -20.39 18.95 0.74
C ALA A 163 -19.69 18.90 -0.62
#